data_AF-A0A0A9Z133-F1
#
_entry.id   AF-A0A0A9Z133-F1
#
_cell.length_a   1.000
_cell.length_b   1.000
_cell.length_c   1.000
_cell.angle_alpha   90.00
_cell.angle_beta   90.00
_cell.angle_gamma   90.00
#
_symmetry.space_group_name_H-M   'P 1'
#
loop_
_entity.id
_entity.type
_entity.pdbx_description
1 polymer ?
#
loop_
_entity_poly.entity_id
_entity_poly.type
_entity_poly.pdbx_seq_one_letter_code
_entity_poly.pdbx_strand_id
1 'polypeptide(L)'
;AQIERVFAAASHKKVWDHFTKAQRGRTIEMWKKQADEIKAIELEEHLNSGGDDEMDLSDEDDGMKKKPRFDDRIHVIKEENDSLRCQLEAYKNEVDLVRAELKAELDATEAKLAASMKNVQALTQQLTDSIMMGNCERTRVMELEKRLEKVQSSALSKENGCKDDGSSEKSSPPPLPVAAPPPLPPLPGKLVESDAKLIGLISMFLHVHPFGAGVDYIWSYLQKIEPGLRPADIEALLAQFPSLFQQELSGIGANMERKWVISVFKPRDSS
;
A
#
# COMPACT_ATOMS: atom_id res chain seq x y z
N ALA A 1 -29.53 53.05 14.18
CA ALA A 1 -30.47 53.38 15.27
C ALA A 1 -31.69 54.26 14.90
N GLN A 2 -31.58 55.31 14.06
CA GLN A 2 -32.75 56.16 13.72
C GLN A 2 -33.72 55.47 12.74
N ILE A 3 -33.21 54.76 11.75
CA ILE A 3 -34.00 54.04 10.73
C ILE A 3 -34.84 52.92 11.36
N GLU A 4 -34.27 52.14 12.28
CA GLU A 4 -35.01 51.09 13.01
C GLU A 4 -36.17 51.64 13.85
N ARG A 5 -35.98 52.81 14.48
CA ARG A 5 -37.05 53.52 15.20
C ARG A 5 -38.17 53.96 14.25
N VAL A 6 -37.84 54.37 13.02
CA VAL A 6 -38.83 54.72 12.00
C VAL A 6 -39.62 53.49 11.56
N PHE A 7 -38.96 52.35 11.31
CA PHE A 7 -39.66 51.11 10.96
C PHE A 7 -40.58 50.60 12.08
N ALA A 8 -40.14 50.66 13.34
CA ALA A 8 -40.95 50.28 14.50
C ALA A 8 -42.15 51.21 14.70
N ALA A 9 -41.99 52.51 14.43
CA ALA A 9 -43.11 53.45 14.45
C ALA A 9 -44.07 53.21 13.27
N ALA A 10 -43.54 53.02 12.05
CA ALA A 10 -44.32 52.87 10.83
C ALA A 10 -45.18 51.59 10.82
N SER A 11 -44.72 50.50 11.44
CA SER A 11 -45.48 49.25 11.53
C SER A 11 -46.74 49.36 12.39
N HIS A 12 -46.81 50.35 13.29
CA HIS A 12 -47.88 50.49 14.28
C HIS A 12 -48.83 51.67 14.00
N LYS A 13 -48.51 52.54 13.04
CA LYS A 13 -49.33 53.73 12.74
C LYS A 13 -50.50 53.39 11.82
N LYS A 14 -51.62 54.07 12.05
CA LYS A 14 -52.80 53.99 11.19
C LYS A 14 -52.55 54.83 9.94
N VAL A 15 -52.57 54.18 8.77
CA VAL A 15 -52.26 54.80 7.49
C VAL A 15 -53.56 54.95 6.68
N TRP A 16 -53.71 56.06 5.97
CA TRP A 16 -54.88 56.39 5.15
C TRP A 16 -54.80 55.79 3.74
N ASP A 17 -54.31 54.55 3.64
CA ASP A 17 -54.19 53.81 2.39
C ASP A 17 -55.13 52.59 2.39
N HIS A 18 -55.31 51.99 1.20
CA HIS A 18 -56.19 50.84 0.99
C HIS A 18 -55.49 49.48 1.19
N PHE A 19 -54.25 49.44 1.68
CA PHE A 19 -53.54 48.20 1.91
C PHE A 19 -54.02 47.51 3.19
N THR A 20 -54.06 46.18 3.17
CA THR A 20 -54.34 45.40 4.37
C THR A 20 -53.19 45.50 5.37
N LYS A 21 -53.49 45.33 6.67
CA LYS A 21 -52.48 45.35 7.72
C LYS A 21 -51.37 44.31 7.48
N ALA A 22 -51.72 43.13 6.96
CA ALA A 22 -50.77 42.08 6.62
C ALA A 22 -49.90 42.43 5.41
N GLN A 23 -50.43 43.09 4.37
CA GLN A 23 -49.64 43.59 3.25
C GLN A 23 -48.62 44.64 3.71
N ARG A 24 -49.05 45.60 4.53
CA ARG A 24 -48.13 46.61 5.09
C ARG A 24 -47.04 46.00 5.97
N GLY A 25 -47.40 45.03 6.82
CA GLY A 25 -46.45 44.29 7.64
C GLY A 25 -45.35 43.64 6.81
N ARG A 26 -45.73 42.91 5.74
CA ARG A 26 -44.77 42.28 4.83
C ARG A 26 -43.87 43.27 4.10
N THR A 27 -44.42 44.39 3.61
CA THR A 27 -43.62 45.41 2.92
C THR A 27 -42.61 46.08 3.86
N ILE A 28 -43.04 46.44 5.08
CA ILE A 28 -42.16 47.07 6.08
C ILE A 28 -41.08 46.10 6.54
N GLU A 29 -41.42 44.82 6.72
CA GLU A 29 -40.46 43.78 7.07
C GLU A 29 -39.41 43.57 5.96
N MET A 30 -39.83 43.58 4.69
CA MET A 30 -38.92 43.48 3.57
C MET A 30 -37.96 44.68 3.49
N TRP A 31 -38.45 45.90 3.67
CA TRP A 31 -37.59 47.09 3.71
C TRP A 31 -36.63 47.10 4.90
N LYS A 32 -37.07 46.57 6.05
CA LYS A 32 -36.21 46.41 7.21
C LYS A 32 -35.06 45.44 6.92
N LYS A 33 -35.36 44.30 6.28
CA LYS A 33 -34.35 43.31 5.86
C LYS A 33 -33.33 43.92 4.89
N GLN A 34 -33.81 44.65 3.87
CA GLN A 34 -32.93 45.32 2.91
C GLN A 34 -32.04 46.38 3.58
N ALA A 35 -32.57 47.15 4.54
CA ALA A 35 -31.78 48.12 5.29
C ALA A 35 -30.71 47.45 6.16
N ASP A 36 -30.98 46.27 6.71
CA ASP A 36 -29.99 45.52 7.48
C ASP A 36 -28.94 44.84 6.57
N GLU A 37 -29.32 44.39 5.37
CA GLU A 37 -28.39 43.89 4.35
C GLU A 37 -27.42 44.98 3.86
N ILE A 38 -27.91 46.20 3.60
CA ILE A 38 -27.05 47.34 3.22
C ILE A 38 -26.03 47.66 4.32
N LYS A 39 -26.45 47.72 5.59
CA LYS A 39 -25.52 47.94 6.71
C LYS A 39 -24.48 46.83 6.83
N ALA A 40 -24.85 45.58 6.54
CA ALA A 40 -23.92 44.46 6.58
C ALA A 40 -22.88 44.57 5.46
N ILE A 41 -23.30 44.95 4.25
CA ILE A 41 -22.40 45.18 3.11
C ILE A 41 -21.50 46.39 3.36
N GLU A 42 -22.02 47.50 3.88
CA GLU A 42 -21.21 48.68 4.24
C GLU A 42 -20.16 48.35 5.32
N LEU A 43 -20.52 47.49 6.28
CA LEU A 43 -19.59 47.01 7.31
C LEU A 43 -18.52 46.08 6.72
N GLU A 44 -18.91 45.18 5.82
CA GLU A 44 -18.00 44.29 5.10
C GLU A 44 -17.06 45.09 4.18
N GLU A 45 -17.56 46.09 3.46
CA GLU A 45 -16.79 46.99 2.61
C GLU A 45 -15.83 47.88 3.42
N HIS A 46 -16.25 48.35 4.61
CA HIS A 46 -15.39 49.09 5.52
C HIS A 46 -14.30 48.19 6.15
N LEU A 47 -14.59 46.92 6.42
CA LEU A 47 -13.58 45.95 6.87
C LEU A 47 -12.60 45.59 5.74
N ASN A 48 -13.08 45.52 4.50
CA ASN A 48 -12.26 45.21 3.33
C ASN A 48 -11.46 46.41 2.78
N SER A 49 -11.95 47.64 2.93
CA SER A 49 -11.26 48.87 2.47
C SER A 49 -10.50 49.60 3.57
N GLY A 50 -10.88 49.44 4.85
CA GLY A 50 -10.27 50.09 6.00
C GLY A 50 -9.19 49.25 6.71
N GLY A 51 -8.83 48.09 6.16
CA GLY A 51 -7.73 47.28 6.66
C GLY A 51 -6.33 47.74 6.24
N ASP A 52 -6.23 48.72 5.32
CA ASP A 52 -4.97 49.02 4.62
C ASP A 52 -4.56 50.51 4.60
N ASP A 53 -5.35 51.45 5.15
CA ASP A 53 -5.11 52.90 4.96
C ASP A 53 -5.30 53.76 6.22
N GLU A 54 -4.51 53.48 7.28
CA GLU A 54 -4.21 54.48 8.32
C GLU A 54 -2.69 54.73 8.36
N MET A 55 -2.13 55.19 7.24
CA MET A 55 -0.76 55.71 7.18
C MET A 55 -0.72 57.16 7.72
N ASP A 56 -0.52 57.30 9.03
CA ASP A 56 -0.12 58.58 9.61
C ASP A 56 1.33 58.90 9.18
N LEU A 57 1.46 59.58 8.04
CA LEU A 57 2.70 60.27 7.65
C LEU A 57 2.91 61.47 8.60
N SER A 58 3.61 61.25 9.72
CA SER A 58 4.20 62.37 10.46
C SER A 58 5.53 62.77 9.83
N ASP A 59 5.48 63.94 9.20
CA ASP A 59 6.60 64.78 8.77
C ASP A 59 7.54 65.12 9.95
N GLU A 60 8.80 65.36 9.62
CA GLU A 60 10.03 65.45 10.43
C GLU A 60 9.92 65.84 11.93
N ASP A 61 10.60 65.09 12.81
CA ASP A 61 11.77 65.58 13.60
C ASP A 61 12.22 64.57 14.67
N ASP A 62 13.54 64.56 14.87
CA ASP A 62 14.34 64.05 15.98
C ASP A 62 14.62 62.54 16.14
N GLY A 63 15.92 62.25 16.22
CA GLY A 63 16.49 60.95 16.41
C GLY A 63 16.28 60.44 17.82
N MET A 64 15.53 59.36 17.95
CA MET A 64 15.57 58.53 19.16
C MET A 64 15.32 57.10 18.74
N LYS A 65 16.17 56.17 19.19
CA LYS A 65 15.96 54.72 19.02
C LYS A 65 14.62 54.34 19.66
N LYS A 66 13.53 54.39 18.89
CA LYS A 66 12.18 54.06 19.36
C LYS A 66 12.16 52.54 19.61
N LYS A 67 12.10 52.15 20.88
CA LYS A 67 11.59 50.83 21.25
C LYS A 67 10.23 50.66 20.55
N PRO A 68 9.96 49.51 19.90
CA PRO A 68 8.65 49.27 19.29
C PRO A 68 7.58 49.51 20.36
N ARG A 69 6.55 50.29 20.02
CA ARG A 69 5.45 50.56 20.95
C ARG A 69 4.80 49.20 21.26
N PHE A 70 4.24 49.08 22.45
CA PHE A 70 3.62 47.82 22.90
C PHE A 70 2.55 47.31 21.92
N ASP A 71 1.84 48.23 21.25
CA ASP A 71 0.89 47.92 20.17
C ASP A 71 1.54 47.28 18.94
N ASP A 72 2.69 47.80 18.47
CA ASP A 72 3.42 47.22 17.34
C ASP A 72 3.80 45.76 17.64
N ARG A 73 4.18 45.49 18.89
CA ARG A 73 4.52 44.13 19.33
C ARG A 73 3.30 43.22 19.38
N ILE A 74 2.13 43.74 19.77
CA ILE A 74 0.87 42.99 19.72
C ILE A 74 0.48 42.71 18.27
N HIS A 75 0.67 43.66 17.36
CA HIS A 75 0.36 43.50 15.95
C HIS A 75 1.20 42.40 15.30
N VAL A 76 2.53 42.45 15.49
CA VAL A 76 3.46 41.42 14.97
C VAL A 76 3.10 40.04 15.51
N ILE A 77 2.76 39.92 16.80
CA ILE A 77 2.36 38.63 17.38
C ILE A 77 1.04 38.12 16.77
N LYS A 78 0.09 39.00 16.44
CA LYS A 78 -1.17 38.61 15.78
C LYS A 78 -0.91 38.10 14.36
N GLU A 79 -0.11 38.82 13.58
CA GLU A 79 0.30 38.40 12.23
C GLU A 79 1.04 37.07 12.25
N GLU A 80 1.98 36.89 13.18
CA GLU A 80 2.67 35.62 13.40
C GLU A 80 1.67 34.51 13.77
N ASN A 81 0.69 34.79 14.62
CA ASN A 81 -0.33 33.82 14.99
C ASN A 81 -1.19 33.39 13.79
N ASP A 82 -1.59 34.35 12.95
CA ASP A 82 -2.39 34.09 11.76
C ASP A 82 -1.56 33.35 10.69
N SER A 83 -0.29 33.72 10.52
CA SER A 83 0.65 32.99 9.66
C SER A 83 0.81 31.54 10.13
N LEU A 84 0.98 31.32 11.43
CA LEU A 84 1.07 29.98 12.02
C LEU A 84 -0.23 29.18 11.84
N ARG A 85 -1.40 29.82 11.95
CA ARG A 85 -2.70 29.18 11.68
C ARG A 85 -2.80 28.72 10.23
N CYS A 86 -2.44 29.57 9.27
CA CYS A 86 -2.39 29.21 7.86
C CYS A 86 -1.43 28.05 7.60
N GLN A 87 -0.25 28.07 8.23
CA GLN A 87 0.73 27.00 8.09
C GLN A 87 0.25 25.68 8.68
N LEU A 88 -0.41 25.71 9.84
CA LEU A 88 -0.99 24.52 10.46
C LEU A 88 -2.11 23.92 9.59
N GLU A 89 -2.96 24.75 8.98
CA GLU A 89 -4.01 24.27 8.09
C GLU A 89 -3.42 23.69 6.79
N ALA A 90 -2.33 24.25 6.27
CA ALA A 90 -1.59 23.67 5.14
C ALA A 90 -1.03 22.29 5.48
N TYR A 91 -0.32 22.14 6.61
CA TYR A 91 0.20 20.83 7.04
C TYR A 91 -0.92 19.82 7.32
N LYS A 92 -2.05 20.27 7.88
CA LYS A 92 -3.22 19.41 8.08
C LYS A 92 -3.77 18.90 6.75
N ASN A 93 -3.88 19.77 5.75
CA ASN A 93 -4.31 19.38 4.39
C ASN A 93 -3.32 18.42 3.73
N GLU A 94 -2.02 18.65 3.85
CA GLU A 94 -0.98 17.74 3.33
C GLU A 94 -1.08 16.36 3.99
N VAL A 95 -1.27 16.31 5.31
CA VAL A 95 -1.46 15.04 6.03
C VAL A 95 -2.73 14.32 5.58
N ASP A 96 -3.83 15.05 5.40
CA ASP A 96 -5.09 14.45 4.96
C ASP A 96 -5.02 13.97 3.51
N LEU A 97 -4.28 14.67 2.63
CA LEU A 97 -3.99 14.22 1.27
C LEU A 97 -3.17 12.93 1.27
N VAL A 98 -2.07 12.88 2.02
CA VAL A 98 -1.22 11.68 2.15
C VAL A 98 -2.03 10.51 2.72
N ARG A 99 -2.87 10.73 3.74
CA ARG A 99 -3.76 9.69 4.27
C ARG A 99 -4.73 9.17 3.22
N ALA A 100 -5.33 10.05 2.41
CA ALA A 100 -6.24 9.65 1.35
C ALA A 100 -5.53 8.84 0.26
N GLU A 101 -4.31 9.22 -0.14
CA GLU A 101 -3.49 8.50 -1.10
C GLU A 101 -3.10 7.10 -0.59
N LEU A 102 -2.57 7.00 0.63
CA LEU A 102 -2.23 5.71 1.24
C LEU A 102 -3.46 4.79 1.35
N LYS A 103 -4.62 5.37 1.70
CA LYS A 103 -5.87 4.61 1.76
C LYS A 103 -6.28 4.09 0.38
N ALA A 104 -6.20 4.93 -0.65
CA ALA A 104 -6.52 4.53 -2.02
C ALA A 104 -5.56 3.45 -2.54
N GLU A 105 -4.27 3.54 -2.21
CA GLU A 105 -3.27 2.53 -2.58
C GLU A 105 -3.54 1.19 -1.86
N LEU A 106 -3.86 1.24 -0.56
CA LEU A 106 -4.26 0.05 0.19
C LEU A 106 -5.48 -0.61 -0.44
N ASP A 107 -6.57 0.15 -0.66
CA ASP A 107 -7.81 -0.37 -1.26
C ASP A 107 -7.56 -0.96 -2.66
N ALA A 108 -6.65 -0.37 -3.45
CA ALA A 108 -6.25 -0.90 -4.76
C ALA A 108 -5.44 -2.20 -4.66
N THR A 109 -4.53 -2.30 -3.69
CA THR A 109 -3.77 -3.54 -3.44
C THR A 109 -4.66 -4.67 -2.93
N GLU A 110 -5.61 -4.37 -2.04
CA GLU A 110 -6.61 -5.33 -1.55
C GLU A 110 -7.48 -5.84 -2.71
N ALA A 111 -7.93 -4.97 -3.61
CA ALA A 111 -8.69 -5.36 -4.78
C ALA A 111 -7.91 -6.30 -5.72
N LYS A 112 -6.62 -5.99 -5.97
CA LYS A 112 -5.73 -6.86 -6.77
C LYS A 112 -5.53 -8.23 -6.11
N LEU A 113 -5.35 -8.25 -4.80
CA LEU A 113 -5.18 -9.48 -4.03
C LEU A 113 -6.46 -10.34 -4.09
N ALA A 114 -7.62 -9.73 -3.87
CA ALA A 114 -8.92 -10.41 -3.95
C ALA A 114 -9.19 -10.99 -5.35
N ALA A 115 -8.86 -10.25 -6.41
CA ALA A 115 -8.97 -10.74 -7.78
C ALA A 115 -8.04 -11.93 -8.04
N SER A 116 -6.79 -11.87 -7.59
CA SER A 116 -5.83 -12.97 -7.72
C SER A 116 -6.29 -14.22 -6.96
N MET A 117 -6.75 -14.06 -5.72
CA MET A 117 -7.32 -15.17 -4.93
C MET A 117 -8.50 -15.83 -5.65
N LYS A 118 -9.40 -15.05 -6.24
CA LYS A 118 -10.52 -15.57 -7.02
C LYS A 118 -10.06 -16.35 -8.26
N ASN A 119 -9.03 -15.87 -8.96
CA ASN A 119 -8.46 -16.56 -10.12
C ASN A 119 -7.83 -17.90 -9.74
N VAL A 120 -7.06 -17.94 -8.64
CA VAL A 120 -6.46 -19.18 -8.13
C VAL A 120 -7.55 -20.17 -7.71
N GLN A 121 -8.60 -19.70 -7.03
CA GLN A 121 -9.74 -20.54 -6.66
C GLN A 121 -10.46 -21.12 -7.88
N ALA A 122 -10.71 -20.30 -8.90
CA ALA A 122 -11.32 -20.75 -10.15
C ALA A 122 -10.46 -21.80 -10.88
N LEU A 123 -9.15 -21.58 -10.97
CA LEU A 123 -8.22 -22.54 -11.56
C LEU A 123 -8.20 -23.86 -10.78
N THR A 124 -8.17 -23.79 -9.45
CA THR A 124 -8.21 -24.97 -8.57
C THR A 124 -9.50 -25.76 -8.75
N GLN A 125 -10.64 -25.08 -8.89
CA GLN A 125 -11.92 -25.73 -9.19
C GLN A 125 -11.88 -26.43 -10.56
N GLN A 126 -11.38 -25.75 -11.60
CA GLN A 126 -11.25 -26.34 -12.93
C GLN A 126 -10.37 -27.60 -12.93
N LEU A 127 -9.26 -27.59 -12.19
CA LEU A 127 -8.40 -28.77 -12.04
C LEU A 127 -9.15 -29.91 -11.32
N THR A 128 -9.91 -29.59 -10.27
CA THR A 128 -10.71 -30.57 -9.52
C THR A 128 -11.77 -31.21 -10.42
N ASP A 129 -12.49 -30.41 -11.20
CA ASP A 129 -13.50 -30.88 -12.15
C ASP A 129 -12.88 -31.75 -13.25
N SER A 130 -11.71 -31.37 -13.76
CA SER A 130 -10.98 -32.14 -14.77
C SER A 130 -10.53 -33.51 -14.23
N ILE A 131 -10.04 -33.57 -12.98
CA ILE A 131 -9.70 -34.83 -12.30
C ILE A 131 -10.94 -35.72 -12.13
N MET A 132 -12.08 -35.14 -11.72
CA MET A 132 -13.34 -35.88 -11.61
C MET A 132 -13.81 -36.45 -12.95
N MET A 133 -13.78 -35.64 -14.01
CA MET A 133 -14.15 -36.06 -15.37
C MET A 133 -13.24 -37.19 -15.87
N GLY A 134 -11.91 -37.05 -15.71
CA GLY A 134 -10.96 -38.09 -16.08
C GLY A 134 -11.14 -39.40 -15.32
N ASN A 135 -11.55 -39.35 -14.03
CA ASN A 135 -11.86 -40.55 -13.26
C ASN A 135 -13.15 -41.24 -13.74
N CYS A 136 -14.17 -40.47 -14.13
CA CYS A 136 -15.39 -41.00 -14.72
C CYS A 136 -15.11 -41.67 -16.07
N GLU A 137 -14.34 -41.00 -16.94
CA GLU A 137 -13.90 -41.54 -18.22
C GLU A 137 -13.08 -42.82 -18.04
N ARG A 138 -12.11 -42.84 -17.11
CA ARG A 138 -11.33 -44.04 -16.79
C ARG A 138 -12.20 -45.21 -16.35
N THR A 139 -13.21 -44.95 -15.52
CA THR A 139 -14.17 -45.99 -15.07
C THR A 139 -15.01 -46.50 -16.25
N ARG A 140 -15.43 -45.61 -17.16
CA ARG A 140 -16.19 -45.97 -18.36
C ARG A 140 -15.36 -46.78 -19.36
N VAL A 141 -14.08 -46.44 -19.52
CA VAL A 141 -13.13 -47.22 -20.34
C VAL A 141 -12.98 -48.63 -19.78
N MET A 142 -12.74 -48.79 -18.48
CA MET A 142 -12.63 -50.12 -17.85
C MET A 142 -13.89 -50.98 -18.04
N GLU A 143 -15.09 -50.41 -17.94
CA GLU A 143 -16.35 -51.14 -18.19
C GLU A 143 -16.48 -51.57 -19.66
N LEU A 144 -16.10 -50.70 -20.60
CA LEU A 144 -16.13 -51.01 -22.03
C LEU A 144 -15.09 -52.08 -22.41
N GLU A 145 -13.87 -52.00 -21.87
CA GLU A 145 -12.83 -53.02 -22.06
C GLU A 145 -13.30 -54.40 -21.58
N LYS A 146 -13.92 -54.46 -20.39
CA LYS A 146 -14.49 -55.70 -19.85
C LYS A 146 -15.62 -56.27 -20.72
N ARG A 147 -16.46 -55.41 -21.29
CA ARG A 147 -17.50 -55.83 -22.25
C ARG A 147 -16.91 -56.33 -23.56
N LEU A 148 -15.86 -55.67 -24.05
CA LEU A 148 -15.16 -56.08 -25.27
C LEU A 148 -14.50 -57.45 -25.07
N GLU A 149 -13.86 -57.69 -23.92
CA GLU A 149 -13.25 -58.98 -23.58
C GLU A 149 -14.31 -60.09 -23.47
N LYS A 150 -15.49 -59.78 -22.94
CA LYS A 150 -16.65 -60.71 -22.93
C LYS A 150 -17.17 -61.03 -24.33
N VAL A 151 -17.16 -60.07 -25.25
CA VAL A 151 -17.55 -60.29 -26.65
C VAL A 151 -16.46 -61.07 -27.40
N GLN A 152 -15.18 -60.76 -27.19
CA GLN A 152 -14.05 -61.51 -27.77
C GLN A 152 -14.00 -62.95 -27.28
N SER A 153 -14.19 -63.21 -25.99
CA SER A 153 -14.27 -64.58 -25.45
C SER A 153 -15.49 -65.36 -25.97
N SER A 154 -16.59 -64.68 -26.31
CA SER A 154 -17.73 -65.30 -27.02
C SER A 154 -17.45 -65.54 -28.51
N ALA A 155 -16.59 -64.73 -29.14
CA ALA A 155 -16.17 -64.89 -30.53
C ALA A 155 -15.11 -65.99 -30.70
N LEU A 156 -14.20 -66.19 -29.73
CA LEU A 156 -13.19 -67.27 -29.71
C LEU A 156 -13.77 -68.70 -29.58
N SER A 157 -15.09 -68.85 -29.49
CA SER A 157 -15.76 -70.16 -29.68
C SER A 157 -15.98 -70.52 -31.16
N LYS A 158 -15.60 -69.65 -32.09
CA LYS A 158 -15.54 -69.95 -33.53
C LYS A 158 -14.24 -69.40 -34.11
N GLU A 159 -13.57 -70.26 -34.86
CA GLU A 159 -12.35 -70.01 -35.64
C GLU A 159 -11.03 -70.30 -34.91
N ASN A 160 -10.26 -71.16 -35.58
CA ASN A 160 -9.16 -71.98 -35.09
C ASN A 160 -7.96 -71.68 -36.01
N GLY A 161 -6.80 -71.38 -35.42
CA GLY A 161 -5.47 -71.58 -36.02
C GLY A 161 -4.84 -70.40 -36.79
N CYS A 162 -3.66 -69.95 -36.35
CA CYS A 162 -2.38 -70.35 -36.97
C CYS A 162 -1.20 -69.85 -36.12
N LYS A 163 -0.18 -70.70 -35.99
CA LYS A 163 1.15 -70.38 -35.46
C LYS A 163 1.95 -69.66 -36.54
N ASP A 164 2.83 -68.74 -36.17
CA ASP A 164 4.12 -68.61 -36.85
C ASP A 164 5.21 -68.06 -35.93
N ASP A 165 6.41 -68.57 -36.19
CA ASP A 165 7.69 -68.50 -35.50
C ASP A 165 8.56 -67.38 -36.11
N GLY A 166 9.52 -66.83 -35.34
CA GLY A 166 10.33 -65.72 -35.85
C GLY A 166 11.35 -65.14 -34.87
N SER A 167 12.50 -65.82 -34.76
CA SER A 167 13.76 -65.39 -34.12
C SER A 167 14.41 -64.17 -34.81
N SER A 168 15.01 -63.23 -34.05
CA SER A 168 16.46 -62.86 -34.17
C SER A 168 16.91 -61.64 -33.33
N GLU A 169 18.02 -61.86 -32.64
CA GLU A 169 19.22 -61.01 -32.49
C GLU A 169 19.17 -59.59 -31.87
N LYS A 170 19.55 -59.54 -30.59
CA LYS A 170 20.82 -58.99 -30.05
C LYS A 170 21.46 -57.79 -30.79
N SER A 171 21.50 -56.61 -30.15
CA SER A 171 22.70 -55.75 -30.14
C SER A 171 22.67 -54.72 -29.01
N SER A 172 23.66 -54.83 -28.14
CA SER A 172 24.11 -53.86 -27.16
C SER A 172 24.98 -52.78 -27.84
N PRO A 173 24.87 -51.49 -27.49
CA PRO A 173 25.85 -50.49 -27.91
C PRO A 173 27.04 -50.43 -26.93
N PRO A 174 28.25 -50.08 -27.40
CA PRO A 174 29.49 -50.13 -26.62
C PRO A 174 29.70 -48.89 -25.73
N PRO A 175 30.48 -49.01 -24.63
CA PRO A 175 30.77 -47.89 -23.73
C PRO A 175 31.76 -46.91 -24.38
N LEU A 176 31.38 -45.64 -24.43
CA LEU A 176 32.23 -44.53 -24.85
C LEU A 176 33.33 -44.24 -23.81
N PRO A 177 34.48 -43.66 -24.20
CA PRO A 177 35.66 -43.52 -23.36
C PRO A 177 35.44 -42.52 -22.23
N VAL A 178 35.84 -42.91 -21.02
CA VAL A 178 35.87 -42.07 -19.82
C VAL A 178 36.90 -40.95 -20.02
N ALA A 179 36.43 -39.79 -20.48
CA ALA A 179 37.17 -38.55 -20.34
C ALA A 179 36.95 -38.04 -18.91
N ALA A 180 38.04 -37.91 -18.15
CA ALA A 180 38.07 -37.38 -16.80
C ALA A 180 37.36 -36.01 -16.73
N PRO A 181 36.47 -35.78 -15.75
CA PRO A 181 35.95 -34.44 -15.50
C PRO A 181 37.09 -33.52 -15.06
N PRO A 182 37.12 -32.26 -15.50
CA PRO A 182 38.08 -31.27 -15.00
C PRO A 182 37.94 -31.10 -13.47
N PRO A 183 39.00 -30.64 -12.77
CA PRO A 183 39.00 -30.53 -11.32
C PRO A 183 37.85 -29.63 -10.86
N LEU A 184 36.91 -30.21 -10.11
CA LEU A 184 35.85 -29.48 -9.46
C LEU A 184 36.47 -28.40 -8.54
N PRO A 185 35.97 -27.16 -8.55
CA PRO A 185 36.39 -26.13 -7.61
C PRO A 185 36.15 -26.60 -6.16
N PRO A 186 36.89 -26.05 -5.17
CA PRO A 186 36.84 -26.53 -3.79
C PRO A 186 35.41 -26.49 -3.27
N LEU A 187 34.87 -27.65 -2.90
CA LEU A 187 33.58 -27.74 -2.22
C LEU A 187 33.68 -26.90 -0.93
N PRO A 188 32.84 -25.85 -0.75
CA PRO A 188 32.73 -25.20 0.55
C PRO A 188 32.27 -26.25 1.56
N GLY A 189 32.91 -26.20 2.73
CA GLY A 189 33.01 -27.28 3.70
C GLY A 189 31.68 -27.90 4.14
N LYS A 190 31.79 -29.08 4.76
CA LYS A 190 30.67 -29.74 5.46
C LYS A 190 29.91 -28.70 6.28
N LEU A 191 28.64 -28.47 5.92
CA LEU A 191 27.73 -27.71 6.77
C LEU A 191 27.63 -28.45 8.11
N VAL A 192 28.06 -27.80 9.18
CA VAL A 192 27.90 -28.33 10.53
C VAL A 192 26.40 -28.27 10.85
N GLU A 193 25.89 -29.23 11.62
CA GLU A 193 24.47 -29.28 12.01
C GLU A 193 24.01 -27.97 12.70
N SER A 194 24.94 -27.29 13.39
CA SER A 194 24.76 -25.94 13.94
C SER A 194 24.43 -24.89 12.88
N ASP A 195 25.12 -24.93 11.75
CA ASP A 195 24.96 -23.96 10.66
C ASP A 195 23.63 -24.18 9.96
N ALA A 196 23.26 -25.44 9.72
CA ALA A 196 21.96 -25.79 9.14
C ALA A 196 20.80 -25.31 10.02
N LYS A 197 20.89 -25.48 11.34
CA LYS A 197 19.91 -24.97 12.31
C LYS A 197 19.85 -23.44 12.26
N LEU A 198 21.00 -22.78 12.24
CA LEU A 198 21.08 -21.32 12.23
C LEU A 198 20.52 -20.72 10.93
N ILE A 199 20.84 -21.31 9.78
CA ILE A 199 20.26 -20.97 8.48
C ILE A 199 18.73 -21.12 8.52
N GLY A 200 18.22 -22.21 9.11
CA GLY A 200 16.78 -22.42 9.27
C GLY A 200 16.10 -21.34 10.11
N LEU A 201 16.70 -20.98 11.26
CA LEU A 201 16.18 -19.93 12.15
C LEU A 201 16.21 -18.55 11.49
N ILE A 202 17.33 -18.20 10.83
CA ILE A 202 17.48 -16.94 10.10
C ILE A 202 16.50 -16.87 8.92
N SER A 203 16.31 -17.98 8.20
CA SER A 203 15.36 -18.06 7.09
C SER A 203 13.93 -17.82 7.57
N MET A 204 13.50 -18.45 8.67
CA MET A 204 12.19 -18.19 9.28
C MET A 204 12.04 -16.74 9.75
N PHE A 205 13.08 -16.18 10.36
CA PHE A 205 13.07 -14.79 10.81
C PHE A 205 12.94 -13.82 9.63
N LEU A 206 13.76 -13.97 8.59
CA LEU A 206 13.70 -13.09 7.43
C LEU A 206 12.44 -13.29 6.59
N HIS A 207 11.81 -14.47 6.64
CA HIS A 207 10.55 -14.73 5.94
C HIS A 207 9.40 -13.84 6.44
N VAL A 208 9.39 -13.49 7.73
CA VAL A 208 8.40 -12.57 8.30
C VAL A 208 8.79 -11.09 8.19
N HIS A 209 9.96 -10.79 7.60
CA HIS A 209 10.47 -9.43 7.43
C HIS A 209 10.60 -9.05 5.93
N PRO A 210 9.52 -8.53 5.32
CA PRO A 210 9.49 -8.22 3.88
C PRO A 210 10.51 -7.16 3.44
N PHE A 211 10.96 -6.30 4.35
CA PHE A 211 11.97 -5.26 4.10
C PHE A 211 13.38 -5.63 4.57
N GLY A 212 13.57 -6.89 4.99
CA GLY A 212 14.82 -7.36 5.55
C GLY A 212 15.13 -6.81 6.94
N ALA A 213 16.29 -7.21 7.47
CA ALA A 213 16.75 -6.83 8.79
C ALA A 213 18.27 -6.60 8.82
N GLY A 214 18.71 -5.68 9.67
CA GLY A 214 20.14 -5.50 9.97
C GLY A 214 20.71 -6.68 10.75
N VAL A 215 22.02 -6.88 10.67
CA VAL A 215 22.73 -7.98 11.37
C VAL A 215 22.47 -7.92 12.88
N ASP A 216 22.48 -6.73 13.47
CA ASP A 216 22.26 -6.53 14.91
C ASP A 216 20.84 -6.94 15.34
N TYR A 217 19.85 -6.75 14.47
CA TYR A 217 18.47 -7.13 14.76
C TYR A 217 18.29 -8.66 14.69
N ILE A 218 18.85 -9.28 13.64
CA ILE A 218 18.89 -10.74 13.49
C ILE A 218 19.62 -11.37 14.69
N TRP A 219 20.77 -10.82 15.07
CA TRP A 219 21.55 -11.25 16.23
C TRP A 219 20.76 -11.13 17.53
N SER A 220 20.08 -10.00 17.76
CA SER A 220 19.26 -9.78 18.97
C SER A 220 18.11 -10.80 19.09
N TYR A 221 17.55 -11.25 17.96
CA TYR A 221 16.56 -12.33 17.94
C TYR A 221 17.19 -13.68 18.25
N LEU A 222 18.28 -14.03 17.57
CA LEU A 222 18.96 -15.31 17.72
C LEU A 222 19.57 -15.50 19.11
N GLN A 223 20.08 -14.43 19.73
CA GLN A 223 20.68 -14.49 21.06
C GLN A 223 19.71 -15.00 22.13
N LYS A 224 18.39 -14.78 21.95
CA LYS A 224 17.35 -15.28 22.86
C LYS A 224 17.14 -16.79 22.74
N ILE A 225 17.46 -17.37 21.59
CA ILE A 225 17.27 -18.79 21.27
C ILE A 225 18.57 -19.56 21.49
N GLU A 226 19.70 -18.96 21.11
CA GLU A 226 21.03 -19.55 21.18
C GLU A 226 22.03 -18.52 21.74
N PRO A 227 22.27 -18.53 23.07
CA PRO A 227 23.23 -17.63 23.69
C PRO A 227 24.67 -18.07 23.34
N GLY A 228 25.45 -17.17 22.75
CA GLY A 228 26.86 -17.43 22.39
C GLY A 228 27.26 -17.01 20.97
N LEU A 229 26.29 -16.62 20.14
CA LEU A 229 26.53 -16.15 18.78
C LEU A 229 27.14 -14.74 18.78
N ARG A 230 28.10 -14.49 17.90
CA ARG A 230 28.62 -13.13 17.64
C ARG A 230 27.99 -12.58 16.35
N PRO A 231 27.76 -11.26 16.25
CA PRO A 231 27.23 -10.66 15.01
C PRO A 231 28.07 -10.98 13.76
N ALA A 232 29.40 -11.02 13.92
CA ALA A 232 30.33 -11.34 12.84
C ALA A 232 30.15 -12.77 12.29
N ASP A 233 29.80 -13.74 13.13
CA ASP A 233 29.58 -15.12 12.70
C ASP A 233 28.28 -15.24 11.90
N ILE A 234 27.25 -14.46 12.26
CA ILE A 234 25.98 -14.38 11.54
C ILE A 234 26.20 -13.73 10.17
N GLU A 235 26.94 -12.62 10.12
CA GLU A 235 27.26 -11.95 8.85
C GLU A 235 28.07 -12.86 7.91
N ALA A 236 29.07 -13.56 8.44
CA ALA A 236 29.86 -14.52 7.68
C ALA A 236 29.01 -15.69 7.16
N LEU A 237 28.06 -16.19 7.96
CA LEU A 237 27.13 -17.24 7.54
C LEU A 237 26.19 -16.75 6.44
N LEU A 238 25.57 -15.58 6.61
CA LEU A 238 24.68 -14.98 5.62
C LEU A 238 25.41 -14.77 4.27
N ALA A 239 26.66 -14.29 4.32
CA ALA A 239 27.49 -14.08 3.14
C ALA A 239 27.90 -15.40 2.43
N GLN A 240 27.92 -16.54 3.14
CA GLN A 240 28.23 -17.85 2.54
C GLN A 240 27.11 -18.37 1.64
N PHE A 241 25.86 -17.90 1.79
CA PHE A 241 24.71 -18.39 1.03
C PHE A 241 24.02 -17.27 0.24
N PRO A 242 24.67 -16.73 -0.82
CA PRO A 242 24.11 -15.65 -1.63
C PRO A 242 22.81 -16.04 -2.38
N SER A 243 22.58 -17.35 -2.58
CA SER A 243 21.34 -17.87 -3.17
C SER A 243 20.15 -17.92 -2.19
N LEU A 244 20.41 -17.82 -0.88
CA LEU A 244 19.38 -17.83 0.16
C LEU A 244 19.17 -16.44 0.76
N PHE A 245 20.27 -15.70 0.96
CA PHE A 245 20.29 -14.40 1.60
C PHE A 245 20.99 -13.38 0.70
N GLN A 246 20.38 -12.21 0.55
CA GLN A 246 20.94 -11.11 -0.22
C GLN A 246 21.08 -9.89 0.67
N GLN A 247 22.23 -9.22 0.58
CA GLN A 247 22.45 -7.95 1.25
C GLN A 247 21.95 -6.82 0.35
N GLU A 248 20.98 -6.06 0.86
CA GLU A 248 20.45 -4.87 0.21
C GLU A 248 20.84 -3.62 0.99
N LEU A 249 21.17 -2.56 0.25
CA LEU A 249 21.37 -1.23 0.78
C LEU A 249 20.04 -0.48 0.63
N SER A 250 19.37 -0.22 1.74
CA SER A 250 18.09 0.48 1.76
C SER A 250 18.29 1.88 2.35
N GLY A 251 17.95 2.93 1.59
CA GLY A 251 18.02 4.33 2.03
C GLY A 251 18.66 5.27 1.01
N ILE A 252 18.60 6.57 1.28
CA ILE A 252 19.19 7.64 0.44
C ILE A 252 20.12 8.49 1.32
N GLY A 253 21.37 8.69 0.86
CA GLY A 253 22.33 9.59 1.50
C GLY A 253 22.78 9.12 2.89
N ALA A 254 22.56 9.95 3.91
CA ALA A 254 23.05 9.73 5.28
C ALA A 254 22.27 8.63 6.06
N ASN A 255 21.12 8.17 5.55
CA ASN A 255 20.29 7.13 6.18
C ASN A 255 20.38 5.78 5.43
N MET A 256 21.56 5.42 4.94
CA MET A 256 21.78 4.19 4.19
C MET A 256 21.98 3.02 5.16
N GLU A 257 21.01 2.11 5.22
CA GLU A 257 21.01 0.96 6.12
C GLU A 257 21.35 -0.33 5.36
N ARG A 258 22.24 -1.14 5.94
CA ARG A 258 22.57 -2.48 5.42
C ARG A 258 21.57 -3.48 5.96
N LYS A 259 20.80 -4.12 5.08
CA LYS A 259 19.78 -5.10 5.46
C LYS A 259 19.99 -6.41 4.71
N TRP A 260 19.65 -7.51 5.36
CA TRP A 260 19.61 -8.84 4.76
C TRP A 260 18.17 -9.22 4.45
N VAL A 261 17.93 -9.69 3.23
CA VAL A 261 16.63 -10.18 2.75
C VAL A 261 16.74 -11.63 2.28
N ILE A 262 15.63 -12.36 2.34
CA ILE A 262 15.56 -13.74 1.82
C ILE A 262 15.37 -13.70 0.29
N SER A 263 16.31 -14.29 -0.46
CA SER A 263 16.33 -14.28 -1.93
C SER A 263 15.87 -15.59 -2.57
N VAL A 264 15.52 -16.60 -1.76
CA VAL A 264 15.09 -17.95 -2.21
C VAL A 264 13.94 -17.91 -3.23
N PHE A 265 13.07 -16.90 -3.13
CA PHE A 265 11.87 -16.76 -3.96
C PHE A 265 12.01 -15.70 -5.06
N LYS A 266 13.14 -14.98 -5.14
CA LYS A 266 13.34 -14.02 -6.23
C LYS A 266 13.68 -14.80 -7.50
N PRO A 267 13.01 -14.53 -8.64
CA PRO A 267 13.42 -15.10 -9.92
C PRO A 267 14.88 -14.73 -10.14
N ARG A 268 15.71 -15.69 -10.58
CA ARG A 268 17.05 -15.35 -11.06
C ARG A 268 16.86 -14.39 -12.23
N ASP A 269 17.18 -13.13 -12.01
CA ASP A 269 17.36 -12.19 -13.11
C ASP A 269 18.49 -12.76 -13.97
N SER A 270 18.10 -13.34 -15.11
CA SER A 270 19.01 -13.66 -16.20
C SER A 270 19.64 -12.35 -16.66
N SER A 271 20.97 -12.27 -16.49
CA SER A 271 21.84 -11.18 -16.94
C SER A 271 21.57 -10.72 -18.37
#